data_AF-A0A414M283-F1
#
_entry.id   AF-A0A414M283-F1
#
_cell.length_a   1.000
_cell.length_b   1.000
_cell.length_c   1.000
_cell.angle_alpha   90.00
_cell.angle_beta   90.00
_cell.angle_gamma   90.00
#
_symmetry.space_group_name_H-M   'P 1'
#
loop_
_entity.id
_entity.type
_entity.pdbx_description
1 polymer ?
#
loop_
_entity_poly.entity_id
_entity_poly.type
_entity_poly.pdbx_seq_one_letter_code
_entity_poly.pdbx_strand_id
1 'polypeptide(L)'
;MSETQKYWFAARTRDKQEFAICKSLSRLKSEEHLDVDYYLPTRIVVSQLKYRRKRSEVPVIRNLVFIRTTKQTACDLSNVYGVRLFY
;
A
#
# COMPACT_ATOMS: atom_id res chain seq x y z
N MET A 1 16.65 -9.46 -20.43
CA MET A 1 16.52 -8.23 -19.62
C MET A 1 16.63 -8.62 -18.17
N SER A 2 17.61 -8.10 -17.43
CA SER A 2 17.87 -8.54 -16.05
C SER A 2 16.67 -8.23 -15.16
N GLU A 3 16.04 -9.27 -14.60
CA GLU A 3 14.87 -9.21 -13.70
C GLU A 3 15.13 -8.48 -12.38
N THR A 4 16.32 -7.91 -12.19
CA THR A 4 16.74 -7.24 -10.96
C THR A 4 16.29 -5.78 -10.87
N GLN A 5 15.75 -5.21 -11.96
CA GLN A 5 15.35 -3.81 -11.96
C GLN A 5 14.01 -3.61 -11.23
N LYS A 6 14.02 -2.72 -10.23
CA LYS A 6 12.81 -2.32 -9.49
C LYS A 6 12.09 -1.20 -10.21
N TYR A 7 10.77 -1.31 -10.27
CA TYR A 7 9.88 -0.30 -10.83
C TYR A 7 8.87 0.16 -9.78
N TRP A 8 8.37 1.38 -9.95
CA TRP A 8 7.22 1.86 -9.22
C TRP A 8 5.95 1.45 -9.95
N PHE A 9 5.09 0.71 -9.25
CA PHE A 9 3.78 0.31 -9.71
C PHE A 9 2.71 1.09 -8.95
N ALA A 10 1.70 1.57 -9.68
CA ALA A 10 0.50 2.15 -9.10
C ALA A 10 -0.54 1.04 -8.96
N ALA A 11 -0.67 0.49 -7.76
CA ALA A 11 -1.57 -0.61 -7.48
C ALA A 11 -2.93 -0.09 -7.00
N ARG A 12 -4.00 -0.56 -7.62
CA ARG A 12 -5.38 -0.28 -7.21
C ARG A 12 -5.75 -1.13 -6.01
N THR A 13 -6.53 -0.55 -5.11
CA THR A 13 -7.03 -1.22 -3.91
C THR A 13 -8.55 -1.10 -3.83
N ARG A 14 -9.20 -1.91 -3.00
CA ARG A 14 -10.63 -1.72 -2.69
C ARG A 14 -10.81 -0.51 -1.77
N ASP A 15 -12.03 0.02 -1.74
CA ASP A 15 -12.38 1.17 -0.90
C ASP A 15 -11.93 0.97 0.56
N LYS A 16 -11.19 1.95 1.09
CA LYS A 16 -10.69 2.01 2.48
C LYS A 16 -9.73 0.88 2.88
N GLN A 17 -9.15 0.16 1.92
CA GLN A 17 -8.19 -0.92 2.20
C GLN A 17 -6.72 -0.48 2.12
N GLU A 18 -6.43 0.77 1.78
CA GLU A 18 -5.06 1.28 1.57
C GLU A 18 -4.18 1.04 2.80
N PHE A 19 -4.65 1.43 3.99
CA PHE A 19 -3.90 1.23 5.24
C PHE A 19 -3.74 -0.24 5.62
N ALA A 20 -4.76 -1.06 5.36
CA ALA A 20 -4.70 -2.49 5.61
C ALA A 20 -3.64 -3.15 4.72
N ILE A 21 -3.57 -2.74 3.47
CA ILE A 21 -2.58 -3.25 2.52
C ILE A 21 -1.18 -2.77 2.89
N CYS A 22 -0.98 -1.50 3.28
CA CYS A 22 0.32 -1.06 3.80
C CYS A 22 0.78 -1.88 5.00
N LYS A 23 -0.13 -2.26 5.90
CA LYS A 23 0.16 -3.16 7.03
C LYS A 23 0.51 -4.59 6.59
N SER A 24 -0.17 -5.11 5.57
CA SER A 24 0.19 -6.41 4.98
C SER A 24 1.57 -6.36 4.32
N LEU A 25 1.87 -5.30 3.57
CA LEU A 25 3.18 -5.11 2.92
C LEU A 25 4.29 -4.92 3.95
N SER A 26 4.05 -4.19 5.04
CA SER A 26 5.03 -4.06 6.13
C SER A 26 5.33 -5.41 6.78
N ARG A 27 4.29 -6.24 6.96
CA ARG A 27 4.42 -7.58 7.52
C ARG A 27 5.23 -8.50 6.60
N LEU A 28 4.93 -8.49 5.30
CA LEU A 28 5.69 -9.27 4.30
C LEU A 28 7.15 -8.83 4.20
N LYS A 29 7.41 -7.52 4.31
CA LYS A 29 8.78 -6.98 4.35
C LYS A 29 9.55 -7.47 5.58
N SER A 30 8.90 -7.61 6.75
CA SER A 30 9.55 -8.01 7.99
C SER A 30 9.65 -9.54 8.20
N GLU A 31 8.60 -10.29 7.86
CA GLU A 31 8.54 -11.74 8.12
C GLU A 31 9.21 -12.53 6.99
N GLU A 32 8.81 -12.28 5.75
CA GLU A 32 9.27 -13.01 4.55
C GLU A 32 10.52 -12.37 3.92
N HIS A 33 11.04 -11.27 4.51
CA HIS A 33 12.16 -10.49 3.99
C HIS A 33 11.99 -10.08 2.52
N LEU A 34 10.74 -9.83 2.10
CA LEU A 34 10.46 -9.43 0.74
C LEU A 34 11.05 -8.05 0.43
N ASP A 35 11.73 -7.97 -0.71
CA ASP A 35 12.31 -6.72 -1.20
C ASP A 35 11.25 -5.82 -1.87
N VAL A 36 10.40 -5.26 -1.02
CA VAL A 36 9.27 -4.42 -1.40
C VAL A 36 9.32 -3.13 -0.58
N ASP A 37 9.32 -2.00 -1.28
CA ASP A 37 9.01 -0.70 -0.67
C ASP A 37 7.61 -0.28 -1.08
N TYR A 38 6.95 0.51 -0.24
CA TYR A 38 5.62 1.04 -0.53
C TYR A 38 5.51 2.49 -0.08
N TYR A 39 4.63 3.23 -0.75
CA TYR A 39 4.33 4.61 -0.45
C TYR A 39 2.81 4.84 -0.57
N LEU A 40 2.24 5.37 0.50
CA LEU A 40 0.85 5.81 0.55
C LEU A 40 0.85 7.30 0.88
N PRO A 41 0.50 8.19 -0.07
CA PRO A 41 0.37 9.60 0.23
C PRO A 41 -0.81 9.84 1.16
N THR A 42 -0.56 10.35 2.36
CA THR A 42 -1.58 10.67 3.37
C THR A 42 -1.63 12.17 3.68
N ARG A 43 -2.78 12.62 4.15
CA ARG A 43 -2.96 13.97 4.72
C ARG A 43 -3.74 13.86 6.03
N ILE A 44 -3.51 14.81 6.93
CA ILE A 44 -4.25 14.90 8.19
C ILE A 44 -5.49 15.75 7.96
N VAL A 45 -6.66 15.20 8.25
CA VAL A 45 -7.94 15.92 8.27
C VAL A 45 -8.41 16.04 9.71
N VAL A 46 -8.88 17.23 10.08
CA VAL A 46 -9.44 17.50 11.41
C VAL A 46 -10.96 17.62 11.28
N SER A 47 -11.70 16.68 11.86
CA SER A 47 -13.16 16.74 11.94
C SER A 47 -13.59 17.25 13.32
N GLN A 48 -14.48 18.25 13.35
CA GLN A 48 -15.14 18.68 14.57
C GLN A 48 -16.32 17.75 14.86
N LEU A 49 -16.28 17.07 16.00
CA LEU A 49 -17.42 16.35 16.58
C LEU A 49 -18.07 17.23 17.66
N LYS A 50 -19.22 16.80 18.20
CA LYS A 50 -20.04 17.57 19.16
C LYS A 50 -19.23 18.18 20.32
N TYR A 51 -18.29 17.43 20.89
CA TYR A 51 -17.48 17.88 22.05
C TYR A 51 -15.96 17.74 21.85
N ARG A 52 -15.50 17.27 20.68
CA ARG A 52 -14.07 16.99 20.46
C ARG A 52 -13.65 17.19 19.02
N ARG A 53 -12.37 17.46 18.81
CA ARG A 53 -11.73 17.40 17.48
C ARG A 53 -11.07 16.06 17.30
N LYS A 54 -11.33 15.39 16.18
CA LYS A 54 -10.65 14.16 15.79
C LYS A 54 -9.71 14.48 14.64
N ARG A 55 -8.42 14.20 14.81
CA ARG A 55 -7.44 14.17 13.73
C ARG A 55 -7.45 12.78 13.12
N SER A 56 -7.49 12.68 11.80
CA SER A 56 -7.47 11.40 11.10
C SER A 56 -6.61 11.52 9.85
N GLU A 57 -5.71 10.57 9.69
CA GLU A 57 -4.97 10.40 8.45
C GLU A 57 -5.88 9.78 7.40
N VAL A 58 -5.91 10.39 6.22
CA VAL A 58 -6.67 9.87 5.08
C VAL A 58 -5.74 9.81 3.86
N PRO A 59 -5.90 8.80 2.99
CA PRO A 59 -5.20 8.77 1.72
C PRO A 59 -5.55 10.03 0.91
N VAL A 60 -4.53 10.63 0.29
CA VAL A 60 -4.70 11.75 -0.63
C VAL A 60 -5.38 11.25 -1.91
N ILE A 61 -4.95 10.09 -2.40
CA ILE A 61 -5.54 9.40 -3.54
C ILE A 61 -6.23 8.15 -3.00
N ARG A 62 -7.53 8.04 -3.26
CA ARG A 62 -8.31 6.88 -2.84
C ARG A 62 -8.03 5.69 -3.74
N ASN A 63 -8.08 4.51 -3.14
CA ASN A 63 -8.06 3.22 -3.81
C ASN A 63 -6.75 2.98 -4.58
N LEU A 64 -5.64 3.55 -4.09
CA LEU A 64 -4.35 3.51 -4.77
C LEU A 64 -3.20 3.44 -3.74
N VAL A 65 -2.22 2.57 -4.00
CA VAL A 65 -0.97 2.45 -3.24
C VAL A 65 0.17 2.34 -4.24
N PHE A 66 1.29 3.01 -3.97
CA PHE A 66 2.50 2.87 -4.78
C PHE A 66 3.40 1.81 -4.19
N ILE A 67 3.89 0.91 -5.03
CA ILE A 67 4.73 -0.22 -4.62
C ILE A 67 5.97 -0.22 -5.50
N ARG A 68 7.14 -0.31 -4.89
CA ARG A 68 8.42 -0.43 -5.59
C ARG A 68 8.98 -1.81 -5.38
N THR A 69 9.03 -2.59 -6.46
CA THR A 69 9.58 -3.95 -6.45
C THR A 69 9.88 -4.42 -7.89
N THR A 70 10.28 -5.68 -8.07
CA THR A 70 10.44 -6.28 -9.40
C THR A 70 9.08 -6.65 -9.99
N LYS A 71 8.99 -6.81 -11.32
CA LYS A 71 7.71 -7.18 -11.96
C LYS A 71 7.16 -8.52 -11.46
N GLN A 72 8.04 -9.50 -11.21
CA GLN A 72 7.68 -10.81 -10.70
C GLN A 72 7.06 -10.69 -9.30
N THR A 73 7.77 -10.04 -8.38
CA THR A 73 7.30 -9.86 -7.00
C THR A 73 6.01 -9.04 -6.95
N ALA A 74 5.84 -8.05 -7.83
CA ALA A 74 4.59 -7.29 -7.93
C ALA A 74 3.38 -8.20 -8.20
N CYS A 75 3.49 -9.14 -9.15
CA CYS A 75 2.44 -10.12 -9.44
C CYS A 75 2.25 -11.11 -8.28
N ASP A 76 3.34 -11.56 -7.66
CA ASP A 76 3.31 -12.52 -6.55
C ASP A 76 2.60 -11.96 -5.32
N LEU A 77 2.68 -10.64 -5.08
CA LEU A 77 1.94 -9.98 -3.99
C LEU A 77 0.44 -10.27 -4.07
N SER A 78 -0.15 -10.25 -5.27
CA SER A 78 -1.57 -10.57 -5.46
C SER A 78 -1.81 -12.08 -5.50
N ASN A 79 -0.98 -12.82 -6.25
CA ASN A 79 -1.25 -14.22 -6.59
C ASN A 79 -0.85 -15.21 -5.50
N VAL A 80 0.29 -14.97 -4.84
CA VAL A 80 0.90 -15.88 -3.85
C VAL A 80 0.60 -15.41 -2.44
N TYR A 81 0.85 -14.13 -2.16
CA TYR A 81 0.70 -13.56 -0.81
C TYR A 81 -0.73 -13.11 -0.49
N GLY A 82 -1.65 -13.19 -1.46
CA GLY A 82 -3.07 -12.89 -1.27
C GLY A 82 -3.36 -11.43 -0.92
N VAL A 83 -2.43 -10.51 -1.21
CA VAL A 83 -2.63 -9.09 -0.98
C VAL A 83 -3.64 -8.57 -2.01
N ARG A 84 -4.70 -7.91 -1.53
CA ARG A 84 -5.83 -7.44 -2.36
C ARG A 84 -5.47 -6.19 -3.18
N LEU A 85 -4.53 -6.34 -4.09
CA LEU A 85 -4.01 -5.32 -5.00
C LEU A 85 -4.34 -5.70 -6.44
N PHE A 86 -4.54 -4.70 -7.30
CA PHE A 86 -4.82 -4.89 -8.72
C PHE A 86 -3.92 -3.97 -9.54
N TYR A 87 -3.32 -4.47 -10.61
CA TYR A 87 -2.44 -3.72 -11.52
C TYR A 87 -3.11 -3.53 -12.88
#